data_AF-A0A0C3FLC4-F1
#
_entry.id   AF-A0A0C3FLC4-F1
#
_cell.length_a   1.000
_cell.length_b   1.000
_cell.length_c   1.000
_cell.angle_alpha   90.00
_cell.angle_beta   90.00
_cell.angle_gamma   90.00
#
_symmetry.space_group_name_H-M   'P 1'
#
loop_
_entity.id
_entity.type
_entity.pdbx_description
1 polymer ?
#
loop_
_entity_poly.entity_id
_entity_poly.type
_entity_poly.pdbx_seq_one_letter_code
_entity_poly.pdbx_strand_id
1 'polypeptide(L)'
;ISEIYGFLISTWIGTQTHQKKTLAAPATWIEDFRVKLIGLADQIQTVKQMTELAKWEGNIRGKWPIEEYQALIEAELQMISGLAQLGGALGHLEDGWRITFLHSTHVLHPNFIGDVISIFGLVANSLRTGEPMHEVLPSTLLERLFYHRHKSFLSPNSDKKDMVDLEEMQSIDYMFYCTGLVAVYHLLQGLDELHRITKQLVGEVPLKGFDQWKNEYQRVHTLT
;
A
#
# COMPACT_ATOMS: atom_id res chain seq x y z
N ILE A 1 -8.02 7.71 -2.06
CA ILE A 1 -7.35 6.44 -1.67
C ILE A 1 -6.92 6.44 -0.21
N SER A 2 -6.11 7.43 0.24
CA SER A 2 -5.63 7.53 1.63
C SER A 2 -6.73 7.41 2.70
N GLU A 3 -7.87 8.06 2.53
CA GLU A 3 -9.00 7.97 3.47
C GLU A 3 -9.57 6.55 3.62
N ILE A 4 -9.68 5.81 2.51
CA ILE A 4 -10.19 4.43 2.51
C ILE A 4 -9.18 3.50 3.15
N TYR A 5 -7.89 3.69 2.88
CA TYR A 5 -6.82 2.99 3.58
C TYR A 5 -6.89 3.26 5.09
N GLY A 6 -6.98 4.52 5.52
CA GLY A 6 -7.13 4.88 6.93
C GLY A 6 -8.37 4.29 7.59
N PHE A 7 -9.51 4.27 6.90
CA PHE A 7 -10.73 3.62 7.37
C PHE A 7 -10.55 2.10 7.56
N LEU A 8 -9.93 1.42 6.60
CA LEU A 8 -9.68 -0.02 6.68
C LEU A 8 -8.74 -0.38 7.83
N ILE A 9 -7.63 0.37 7.96
CA ILE A 9 -6.63 0.18 9.01
C ILE A 9 -7.22 0.48 10.40
N SER A 10 -7.96 1.57 10.57
CA SER A 10 -8.59 1.92 11.86
C SER A 10 -9.64 0.90 12.28
N THR A 11 -10.43 0.37 11.34
CA THR A 11 -11.39 -0.70 11.60
C THR A 11 -10.67 -1.96 12.06
N TRP A 12 -9.55 -2.30 11.43
CA TRP A 12 -8.76 -3.46 11.79
C TRP A 12 -8.06 -3.33 13.14
N ILE A 13 -7.62 -2.13 13.51
CA ILE A 13 -7.12 -1.86 14.87
C ILE A 13 -8.25 -1.99 15.89
N GLY A 14 -9.43 -1.44 15.59
CA GLY A 14 -10.60 -1.44 16.47
C GLY A 14 -11.10 -2.85 16.80
N THR A 15 -11.12 -3.76 15.82
CA THR A 15 -11.53 -5.16 16.04
C THR A 15 -10.60 -5.92 16.98
N GLN A 16 -9.30 -5.57 17.03
CA GLN A 16 -8.35 -6.19 17.95
C GLN A 16 -8.53 -5.71 19.39
N THR A 17 -8.83 -4.43 19.60
CA THR A 17 -9.02 -3.87 20.95
C THR A 17 -10.31 -4.35 21.64
N HIS A 18 -11.35 -4.71 20.87
CA HIS A 18 -12.67 -5.08 21.40
C HIS A 18 -12.90 -6.59 21.57
N GLN A 19 -11.89 -7.43 21.29
CA GLN A 19 -12.02 -8.89 21.27
C GLN A 19 -12.35 -9.57 22.61
N LYS A 20 -12.53 -8.81 23.71
CA LYS A 20 -12.88 -9.41 25.00
C LYS A 20 -14.36 -9.76 25.18
N LYS A 21 -15.28 -9.40 24.28
CA LYS A 21 -16.71 -9.77 24.37
C LYS A 21 -17.44 -9.41 23.06
N THR A 22 -17.69 -10.38 22.18
CA THR A 22 -19.03 -10.75 21.63
C THR A 22 -18.89 -11.63 20.40
N LEU A 23 -19.77 -12.64 20.33
CA LEU A 23 -19.92 -13.57 19.22
C LEU A 23 -20.24 -12.84 17.91
N ALA A 24 -19.45 -13.13 16.87
CA ALA A 24 -19.75 -13.13 15.45
C ALA A 24 -21.01 -12.34 15.00
N ALA A 25 -20.93 -11.02 14.97
CA ALA A 25 -21.76 -10.23 14.05
C ALA A 25 -20.99 -10.11 12.72
N PRO A 26 -21.65 -10.30 11.55
CA PRO A 26 -21.02 -9.99 10.27
C PRO A 26 -20.60 -8.53 10.29
N ALA A 27 -19.36 -8.30 9.90
CA ALA A 27 -18.71 -7.00 9.91
C ALA A 27 -19.53 -5.96 9.11
N THR A 28 -20.35 -5.17 9.81
CA THR A 28 -21.15 -4.07 9.21
C THR A 28 -20.26 -3.08 8.46
N TRP A 29 -18.99 -2.99 8.83
CA TRP A 29 -17.98 -2.17 8.17
C TRP A 29 -17.71 -2.57 6.72
N ILE A 30 -17.95 -3.83 6.31
CA ILE A 30 -17.69 -4.30 4.94
C ILE A 30 -18.60 -3.59 3.94
N GLU A 31 -19.86 -3.39 4.29
CA GLU A 31 -20.81 -2.69 3.42
C GLU A 31 -20.44 -1.20 3.29
N ASP A 32 -20.10 -0.55 4.40
CA ASP A 32 -19.60 0.83 4.39
C ASP A 32 -18.30 0.97 3.58
N PHE A 33 -17.40 -0.01 3.70
CA PHE A 33 -16.16 -0.08 2.93
C PHE A 33 -16.45 -0.22 1.43
N ARG A 34 -17.33 -1.14 1.04
CA ARG A 34 -17.71 -1.37 -0.37
C ARG A 34 -18.31 -0.12 -1.00
N VAL A 35 -19.22 0.56 -0.30
CA VAL A 35 -19.82 1.81 -0.79
C VAL A 35 -18.75 2.87 -1.05
N LYS A 36 -17.84 3.07 -0.10
CA LYS A 36 -16.72 4.03 -0.27
C LYS A 36 -15.79 3.65 -1.41
N LEU A 37 -15.49 2.36 -1.56
CA LEU A 37 -14.60 1.85 -2.61
C LEU A 37 -15.19 2.04 -4.01
N ILE A 38 -16.49 1.75 -4.17
CA ILE A 38 -17.21 1.99 -5.42
C ILE A 38 -17.24 3.48 -5.76
N GLY A 39 -17.53 4.33 -4.77
CA GLY A 39 -17.52 5.79 -4.97
C GLY A 39 -16.15 6.31 -5.41
N LEU A 40 -15.07 5.79 -4.84
CA LEU A 40 -13.72 6.13 -5.27
C LEU A 40 -13.42 5.62 -6.70
N ALA A 41 -13.82 4.38 -7.03
CA ALA A 41 -13.60 3.84 -8.37
C ALA A 41 -14.31 4.68 -9.45
N ASP A 42 -15.52 5.18 -9.15
CA ASP A 42 -16.27 6.09 -10.02
C ASP A 42 -15.57 7.44 -10.21
N GLN A 43 -15.00 8.00 -9.14
CA GLN A 43 -14.18 9.23 -9.22
C GLN A 43 -12.96 9.03 -10.13
N ILE A 44 -12.23 7.92 -9.99
CA ILE A 44 -11.06 7.64 -10.85
C ILE A 44 -11.49 7.43 -12.29
N GLN A 45 -12.59 6.73 -12.53
CA GLN A 45 -13.12 6.53 -13.87
C GLN A 45 -13.51 7.86 -14.52
N THR A 46 -14.06 8.79 -13.75
CA THR A 46 -14.36 10.16 -14.20
C THR A 46 -13.08 10.92 -14.54
N VAL A 47 -12.06 10.88 -13.68
CA VAL A 47 -10.75 11.51 -13.92
C VAL A 47 -10.09 10.94 -15.18
N LYS A 48 -10.20 9.63 -15.41
CA LYS A 48 -9.70 8.98 -16.62
C LYS A 48 -10.36 9.54 -17.88
N GLN A 49 -11.68 9.63 -17.90
CA GLN A 49 -12.41 10.22 -19.02
C GLN A 49 -12.03 11.69 -19.26
N MET A 50 -11.90 12.48 -18.19
CA MET A 50 -11.47 13.88 -18.29
C MET A 50 -10.04 13.99 -18.84
N THR A 51 -9.13 13.10 -18.43
CA THR A 51 -7.74 13.07 -18.90
C THR A 51 -7.66 12.73 -20.40
N GLU A 52 -8.51 11.81 -20.87
CA GLU A 52 -8.62 11.48 -22.30
C GLU A 52 -9.12 12.69 -23.12
N LEU A 53 -10.04 13.48 -22.59
CA LEU A 53 -10.54 14.70 -23.22
C LEU A 53 -9.52 15.84 -23.18
N ALA A 54 -8.75 15.96 -22.09
CA ALA A 54 -7.73 17.00 -21.90
C ALA A 54 -6.62 16.97 -22.97
N LYS A 55 -6.41 15.83 -23.65
CA LYS A 55 -5.54 15.73 -24.83
C LYS A 55 -5.89 16.74 -25.93
N TRP A 56 -7.17 17.12 -26.01
CA TRP A 56 -7.70 18.01 -27.04
C TRP A 56 -7.74 19.48 -26.61
N GLU A 57 -7.46 19.79 -25.35
CA GLU A 57 -7.25 21.16 -24.91
C GLU A 57 -5.87 21.61 -25.39
N GLY A 58 -5.86 22.44 -26.45
CA GLY A 58 -4.62 23.01 -26.99
C GLY A 58 -3.84 23.74 -25.90
N ASN A 59 -2.63 23.26 -25.60
CA ASN A 59 -1.83 23.81 -24.51
C ASN A 59 -0.77 24.80 -25.02
N ILE A 60 -0.75 26.01 -24.45
CA ILE A 60 0.27 27.05 -24.70
C ILE A 60 1.59 26.72 -23.98
N ARG A 61 1.57 25.81 -22.99
CA ARG A 61 2.73 25.46 -22.14
C ARG A 61 3.54 24.23 -22.60
N GLY A 62 3.30 23.72 -23.81
CA GLY A 62 4.05 22.59 -24.39
C GLY A 62 3.26 21.28 -24.45
N LYS A 63 3.95 20.18 -24.81
CA LYS A 63 3.34 18.85 -24.96
C LYS A 63 2.83 18.38 -23.59
N TRP A 64 1.53 18.09 -23.50
CA TRP A 64 0.93 17.50 -22.30
C TRP A 64 1.50 16.09 -22.05
N PRO A 65 1.97 15.76 -20.83
CA PRO A 65 2.56 14.47 -20.48
C PRO A 65 1.48 13.40 -20.26
N ILE A 66 0.79 13.03 -21.34
CA ILE A 66 -0.37 12.12 -21.28
C ILE A 66 0.00 10.72 -20.77
N GLU A 67 1.19 10.24 -21.10
CA GLU A 67 1.67 8.90 -20.76
C GLU A 67 1.82 8.77 -19.23
N GLU A 68 2.37 9.82 -18.60
CA GLU A 68 2.58 9.90 -17.16
C GLU A 68 1.26 10.03 -16.39
N TYR A 69 0.31 10.83 -16.89
CA TYR A 69 -1.03 10.91 -16.28
C TYR A 69 -1.82 9.60 -16.42
N GLN A 70 -1.71 8.91 -17.55
CA GLN A 70 -2.30 7.58 -17.70
C GLN A 70 -1.67 6.57 -16.74
N ALA A 71 -0.35 6.60 -16.59
CA ALA A 71 0.35 5.75 -15.62
C ALA A 71 -0.08 6.03 -14.18
N LEU A 72 -0.32 7.31 -13.80
CA LEU A 72 -0.87 7.64 -12.47
C LEU A 72 -2.23 6.97 -12.26
N ILE A 73 -3.14 7.11 -13.22
CA ILE A 73 -4.49 6.52 -13.14
C ILE A 73 -4.40 4.99 -13.02
N GLU A 74 -3.51 4.35 -13.78
CA GLU A 74 -3.29 2.90 -13.71
C GLU A 74 -2.77 2.47 -12.33
N ALA A 75 -1.80 3.22 -11.76
CA ALA A 75 -1.29 2.97 -10.41
C ALA A 75 -2.40 3.13 -9.36
N GLU A 76 -3.26 4.15 -9.50
CA GLU A 76 -4.39 4.34 -8.60
C GLU A 76 -5.44 3.21 -8.70
N LEU A 77 -5.75 2.73 -9.91
CA LEU A 77 -6.63 1.58 -10.12
C LEU A 77 -6.05 0.28 -9.54
N GLN A 78 -4.74 0.06 -9.67
CA GLN A 78 -4.04 -1.06 -9.04
C GLN A 78 -4.18 -1.01 -7.51
N MET A 79 -4.01 0.18 -6.91
CA MET A 79 -4.21 0.36 -5.47
C MET A 79 -5.65 0.13 -5.03
N ILE A 80 -6.66 0.55 -5.80
CA ILE A 80 -8.07 0.25 -5.52
C ILE A 80 -8.30 -1.26 -5.53
N SER A 81 -7.77 -1.97 -6.52
CA SER A 81 -7.86 -3.44 -6.58
C SER A 81 -7.20 -4.09 -5.37
N GLY A 82 -6.01 -3.62 -4.98
CA GLY A 82 -5.33 -4.06 -3.75
C GLY A 82 -6.15 -3.81 -2.49
N LEU A 83 -6.76 -2.62 -2.35
CA LEU A 83 -7.66 -2.33 -1.23
C LEU A 83 -8.91 -3.22 -1.23
N ALA A 84 -9.50 -3.49 -2.40
CA ALA A 84 -10.64 -4.37 -2.54
C ALA A 84 -10.32 -5.80 -2.06
N GLN A 85 -9.18 -6.34 -2.52
CA GLN A 85 -8.69 -7.66 -2.15
C GLN A 85 -8.35 -7.73 -0.67
N LEU A 86 -7.74 -6.68 -0.11
CA LEU A 86 -7.41 -6.61 1.31
C LEU A 86 -8.68 -6.55 2.18
N GLY A 87 -9.64 -5.69 1.83
CA GLY A 87 -10.93 -5.62 2.53
C GLY A 87 -11.71 -6.94 2.46
N GLY A 88 -11.72 -7.58 1.29
CA GLY A 88 -12.33 -8.89 1.09
C GLY A 88 -11.66 -9.98 1.93
N ALA A 89 -10.33 -10.06 1.90
CA ALA A 89 -9.56 -11.02 2.69
C ALA A 89 -9.80 -10.82 4.19
N LEU A 90 -9.70 -9.59 4.70
CA LEU A 90 -9.92 -9.27 6.11
C LEU A 90 -11.34 -9.60 6.57
N GLY A 91 -12.34 -9.39 5.71
CA GLY A 91 -13.74 -9.72 6.00
C GLY A 91 -13.98 -11.21 6.23
N HIS A 92 -13.21 -12.09 5.58
CA HIS A 92 -13.38 -13.55 5.66
C HIS A 92 -12.35 -14.24 6.56
N LEU A 93 -11.28 -13.55 6.95
CA LEU A 93 -10.23 -14.12 7.78
C LEU A 93 -10.73 -14.39 9.22
N GLU A 94 -10.47 -15.59 9.73
CA GLU A 94 -10.67 -15.90 11.15
C GLU A 94 -9.74 -15.05 12.04
N ASP A 95 -10.20 -14.74 13.24
CA ASP A 95 -9.51 -13.94 14.24
C ASP A 95 -8.09 -14.42 14.57
N GLY A 96 -7.84 -15.73 14.62
CA GLY A 96 -6.51 -16.29 14.84
C GLY A 96 -5.54 -15.96 13.70
N TRP A 97 -5.99 -16.13 12.46
CA TRP A 97 -5.22 -15.79 11.26
C TRP A 97 -5.03 -14.29 11.09
N ARG A 98 -5.97 -13.46 11.55
CA ARG A 98 -5.80 -11.99 11.60
C ARG A 98 -4.62 -11.61 12.47
N ILE A 99 -4.49 -12.21 13.65
CA ILE A 99 -3.37 -11.93 14.56
C ILE A 99 -2.04 -12.40 13.92
N THR A 100 -2.00 -13.62 13.37
CA THR A 100 -0.82 -14.12 12.65
C THR A 100 -0.43 -13.22 11.48
N PHE A 101 -1.40 -12.73 10.70
CA PHE A 101 -1.19 -11.78 9.62
C PHE A 101 -0.55 -10.48 10.10
N LEU A 102 -0.97 -9.96 11.24
CA LEU A 102 -0.39 -8.75 11.81
C LEU A 102 1.07 -8.94 12.19
N HIS A 103 1.37 -10.05 12.84
CA HIS A 103 2.73 -10.38 13.24
C HIS A 103 3.65 -10.65 12.04
N SER A 104 3.12 -11.24 10.96
CA SER A 104 3.93 -11.59 9.79
C SER A 104 4.16 -10.42 8.83
N THR A 105 3.21 -9.50 8.72
CA THR A 105 3.26 -8.41 7.73
C THR A 105 3.66 -7.06 8.30
N HIS A 106 3.56 -6.82 9.61
CA HIS A 106 3.85 -5.51 10.24
C HIS A 106 3.10 -4.32 9.63
N VAL A 107 2.03 -4.56 8.86
CA VAL A 107 1.24 -3.51 8.17
C VAL A 107 0.55 -2.57 9.15
N LEU A 108 0.25 -3.04 10.37
CA LEU A 108 -0.29 -2.21 11.45
C LEU A 108 0.78 -1.53 12.31
N HIS A 109 2.07 -1.63 11.97
CA HIS A 109 3.11 -0.95 12.73
C HIS A 109 2.90 0.58 12.63
N PRO A 110 2.84 1.33 13.74
CA PRO A 110 2.51 2.76 13.73
C PRO A 110 3.40 3.59 12.80
N ASN A 111 4.71 3.31 12.78
CA ASN A 111 5.65 4.00 11.89
C ASN A 111 5.33 3.72 10.41
N PHE A 112 4.92 2.49 10.08
CA PHE A 112 4.62 2.10 8.71
C PHE A 112 3.33 2.75 8.21
N ILE A 113 2.28 2.78 9.04
CA ILE A 113 1.05 3.51 8.73
C ILE A 113 1.37 5.00 8.52
N GLY A 114 2.20 5.58 9.40
CA GLY A 114 2.67 6.96 9.29
C GLY A 114 3.38 7.22 7.96
N ASP A 115 4.25 6.32 7.52
CA ASP A 115 4.96 6.41 6.25
C ASP A 115 4.01 6.38 5.05
N VAL A 116 3.05 5.45 5.03
CA VAL A 116 2.06 5.31 3.96
C VAL A 116 1.19 6.57 3.83
N ILE A 117 0.67 7.08 4.96
CA ILE A 117 -0.12 8.31 4.99
C ILE A 117 0.71 9.52 4.56
N SER A 118 1.98 9.58 4.99
CA SER A 118 2.89 10.66 4.61
C SER A 118 3.11 10.67 3.11
N ILE A 119 3.40 9.53 2.47
CA ILE A 119 3.60 9.48 1.01
C ILE A 119 2.35 9.89 0.25
N PHE A 120 1.16 9.47 0.69
CA PHE A 120 -0.09 9.97 0.10
C PHE A 120 -0.21 11.50 0.20
N GLY A 121 0.12 12.08 1.36
CA GLY A 121 0.12 13.52 1.57
C GLY A 121 1.13 14.26 0.70
N LEU A 122 2.34 13.71 0.58
CA LEU A 122 3.41 14.24 -0.27
C LEU A 122 3.00 14.25 -1.74
N VAL A 123 2.51 13.13 -2.26
CA VAL A 123 2.04 13.04 -3.65
C VAL A 123 0.91 14.04 -3.91
N ALA A 124 -0.10 14.07 -3.04
CA ALA A 124 -1.22 15.00 -3.20
C ALA A 124 -0.78 16.47 -3.17
N ASN A 125 0.16 16.82 -2.29
CA ASN A 125 0.67 18.19 -2.21
C ASN A 125 1.52 18.56 -3.44
N SER A 126 2.41 17.66 -3.88
CA SER A 126 3.27 17.87 -5.05
C SER A 126 2.45 18.00 -6.33
N LEU A 127 1.43 17.16 -6.54
CA LEU A 127 0.52 17.26 -7.69
C LEU A 127 -0.30 18.56 -7.67
N ARG A 128 -0.73 19.01 -6.49
CA ARG A 128 -1.54 20.24 -6.33
C ARG A 128 -0.72 21.51 -6.54
N THR A 129 0.52 21.54 -6.05
CA THR A 129 1.39 22.73 -6.08
C THR A 129 2.28 22.78 -7.31
N GLY A 130 2.55 21.63 -7.93
CA GLY A 130 3.54 21.49 -9.00
C GLY A 130 4.98 21.67 -8.50
N GLU A 131 5.20 21.67 -7.18
CA GLU A 131 6.53 21.79 -6.59
C GLU A 131 7.24 20.43 -6.56
N PRO A 132 8.58 20.40 -6.73
CA PRO A 132 9.35 19.18 -6.62
C PRO A 132 9.18 18.57 -5.23
N MET A 133 9.06 17.25 -5.19
CA MET A 133 8.89 16.54 -3.93
C MET A 133 10.20 16.60 -3.16
N HIS A 134 10.12 16.99 -1.89
CA HIS A 134 11.28 17.00 -1.01
C HIS A 134 11.80 15.57 -0.86
N GLU A 135 13.11 15.40 -0.97
CA GLU A 135 13.80 14.11 -0.89
C GLU A 135 13.67 13.53 0.53
N VAL A 136 12.52 12.96 0.84
CA VAL A 136 12.25 12.34 2.13
C VAL A 136 11.67 10.96 1.87
N LEU A 137 12.57 9.98 1.98
CA LEU A 137 12.42 8.54 2.18
C LEU A 137 13.22 7.77 1.12
N PRO A 138 14.51 7.52 1.39
CA PRO A 138 15.39 6.93 0.40
C PRO A 138 15.23 5.40 0.31
N SER A 139 14.27 4.79 1.00
CA SER A 139 13.92 3.36 0.88
C SER A 139 12.44 3.23 0.54
N THR A 140 12.13 2.45 -0.50
CA THR A 140 10.75 2.17 -0.92
C THR A 140 9.95 1.61 0.26
N LEU A 141 8.62 1.82 0.25
CA LEU A 141 7.77 1.28 1.31
C LEU A 141 7.90 -0.24 1.39
N LEU A 142 8.04 -0.89 0.24
CA LEU A 142 8.32 -2.32 0.13
C LEU A 142 9.63 -2.71 0.80
N GLU A 143 10.74 -2.03 0.51
CA GLU A 143 12.04 -2.34 1.10
C GLU A 143 11.99 -2.26 2.63
N ARG A 144 11.28 -1.27 3.15
CA ARG A 144 11.09 -1.10 4.60
C ARG A 144 10.23 -2.21 5.19
N LEU A 145 9.15 -2.60 4.53
CA LEU A 145 8.32 -3.73 4.94
C LEU A 145 9.16 -5.02 5.03
N PHE A 146 9.96 -5.30 4.00
CA PHE A 146 10.83 -6.47 3.94
C PHE A 146 11.97 -6.41 4.97
N TYR A 147 12.54 -5.24 5.22
CA TYR A 147 13.57 -5.05 6.25
C TYR A 147 13.06 -5.42 7.65
N HIS A 148 11.84 -5.03 7.99
CA HIS A 148 11.21 -5.40 9.26
C HIS A 148 10.85 -6.89 9.30
N ARG A 149 10.42 -7.47 8.16
CA ARG A 149 10.14 -8.91 8.05
C ARG A 149 11.40 -9.76 8.27
N HIS A 150 12.54 -9.39 7.68
CA HIS A 150 13.79 -10.14 7.85
C HIS A 150 14.27 -10.18 9.31
N LYS A 151 14.05 -9.09 10.08
CA LYS A 151 14.33 -9.07 11.52
C LYS A 151 13.40 -9.98 12.33
N SER A 152 12.16 -10.18 11.90
CA SER A 152 11.25 -11.14 12.54
C SER A 152 11.66 -12.59 12.33
N PHE A 153 12.19 -12.96 11.16
CA PHE A 153 12.69 -14.32 10.88
C PHE A 153 14.02 -14.63 11.57
N LEU A 154 14.85 -13.62 11.85
CA LEU A 154 16.17 -13.79 12.47
C LEU A 154 16.14 -13.68 14.00
N SER A 155 14.97 -13.49 14.62
CA SER A 155 14.87 -13.48 16.07
C SER A 155 15.20 -14.87 16.62
N PRO A 156 16.29 -15.04 17.41
CA PRO A 156 16.75 -16.36 17.85
C PRO A 156 15.81 -17.06 18.85
N ASN A 157 14.69 -16.43 19.22
CA ASN A 157 13.65 -16.95 20.11
C ASN A 157 12.30 -17.21 19.41
N SER A 158 12.18 -17.11 18.08
CA SER A 158 10.96 -17.58 17.41
C SER A 158 11.00 -19.10 17.35
N ASP A 159 10.33 -19.74 18.31
CA ASP A 159 10.12 -21.18 18.36
C ASP A 159 9.74 -21.73 16.98
N LYS A 160 10.37 -22.87 16.66
CA LYS A 160 10.24 -23.66 15.43
C LYS A 160 8.78 -24.04 15.11
N LYS A 161 7.99 -23.09 14.60
CA LYS A 161 6.64 -23.32 14.08
C LYS A 161 6.50 -22.80 12.65
N ASP A 162 7.57 -22.91 11.87
CA ASP A 162 7.64 -22.37 10.48
C ASP A 162 7.52 -23.45 9.39
N MET A 163 7.23 -24.71 9.74
CA MET A 163 6.62 -25.63 8.77
C MET A 163 5.10 -25.52 8.93
N VAL A 164 4.48 -24.68 8.11
CA VAL A 164 3.03 -24.75 7.88
C VAL A 164 2.75 -26.15 7.34
N ASP A 165 1.86 -26.88 8.00
CA ASP A 165 1.53 -28.25 7.59
C ASP A 165 0.85 -28.22 6.21
N LEU A 166 1.05 -29.25 5.38
CA LEU A 166 0.55 -29.23 3.99
C LEU A 166 -1.00 -29.13 3.95
N GLU A 167 -1.67 -29.66 4.98
CA GLU A 167 -3.11 -29.56 5.16
C GLU A 167 -3.56 -28.14 5.55
N GLU A 168 -2.74 -27.44 6.34
CA GLU A 168 -2.98 -26.04 6.72
C GLU A 168 -2.77 -25.10 5.53
N MET A 169 -1.85 -25.41 4.62
CA MET A 169 -1.68 -24.70 3.35
C MET A 169 -2.90 -24.83 2.40
N GLN A 170 -3.67 -25.91 2.51
CA GLN A 170 -4.88 -26.12 1.69
C GLN A 170 -6.14 -25.52 2.33
N SER A 171 -6.03 -24.97 3.53
CA SER A 171 -7.15 -24.33 4.22
C SER A 171 -7.65 -23.09 3.46
N ILE A 172 -8.96 -22.88 3.52
CA ILE A 172 -9.62 -21.69 2.99
C ILE A 172 -9.11 -20.43 3.68
N ASP A 173 -8.85 -20.49 4.99
CA ASP A 173 -8.36 -19.35 5.76
C ASP A 173 -6.93 -18.98 5.36
N TYR A 174 -6.11 -19.97 5.00
CA TYR A 174 -4.76 -19.74 4.49
C TYR A 174 -4.79 -19.09 3.09
N MET A 175 -5.77 -19.43 2.24
CA MET A 175 -5.96 -18.75 0.96
C MET A 175 -6.35 -17.28 1.13
N PHE A 176 -7.25 -16.97 2.06
CA PHE A 176 -7.58 -15.57 2.39
C PHE A 176 -6.39 -14.84 3.01
N TYR A 177 -5.60 -15.50 3.86
CA TYR A 177 -4.36 -14.95 4.40
C TYR A 177 -3.37 -14.58 3.28
N CYS A 178 -3.11 -15.51 2.36
CA CYS A 178 -2.22 -15.27 1.21
C CYS A 178 -2.75 -14.13 0.32
N THR A 179 -4.06 -14.09 0.10
CA THR A 179 -4.73 -13.03 -0.66
C THR A 179 -4.53 -11.67 0.00
N GLY A 180 -4.72 -11.58 1.33
CA GLY A 180 -4.47 -10.34 2.07
C GLY A 180 -3.02 -9.89 1.97
N LEU A 181 -2.07 -10.83 1.98
CA LEU A 181 -0.63 -10.54 1.95
C LEU A 181 -0.24 -9.98 0.57
N VAL A 182 -0.71 -10.63 -0.48
CA VAL A 182 -0.52 -10.17 -1.87
C VAL A 182 -1.22 -8.82 -2.09
N ALA A 183 -2.40 -8.62 -1.51
CA ALA A 183 -3.14 -7.37 -1.61
C ALA A 183 -2.40 -6.18 -0.97
N VAL A 184 -1.80 -6.39 0.20
CA VAL A 184 -0.90 -5.40 0.83
C VAL A 184 0.27 -5.08 -0.10
N TYR A 185 0.91 -6.10 -0.67
CA TYR A 185 2.04 -5.89 -1.58
C TYR A 185 1.64 -5.08 -2.82
N HIS A 186 0.52 -5.40 -3.46
CA HIS A 186 -0.02 -4.64 -4.58
C HIS A 186 -0.31 -3.18 -4.22
N LEU A 187 -0.88 -2.92 -3.03
CA LEU A 187 -1.13 -1.57 -2.56
C LEU A 187 0.16 -0.76 -2.42
N LEU A 188 1.21 -1.35 -1.84
CA LEU A 188 2.48 -0.68 -1.62
C LEU A 188 3.24 -0.45 -2.92
N GLN A 189 3.24 -1.44 -3.82
CA GLN A 189 3.81 -1.28 -5.15
C GLN A 189 3.10 -0.17 -5.92
N GLY A 190 1.77 -0.09 -5.85
CA GLY A 190 1.01 0.99 -6.47
C GLY A 190 1.35 2.37 -5.89
N LEU A 191 1.58 2.47 -4.58
CA LEU A 191 1.97 3.72 -3.93
C LEU A 191 3.41 4.14 -4.27
N ASP A 192 4.35 3.19 -4.30
CA ASP A 192 5.73 3.44 -4.73
C ASP A 192 5.75 3.91 -6.21
N GLU A 193 4.92 3.33 -7.06
CA GLU A 193 4.78 3.72 -8.47
C GLU A 193 4.14 5.12 -8.62
N LEU A 194 3.09 5.41 -7.85
CA LEU A 194 2.46 6.73 -7.81
C LEU A 194 3.47 7.81 -7.40
N HIS A 195 4.27 7.52 -6.37
CA HIS A 195 5.36 8.38 -5.90
C HIS A 195 6.40 8.61 -7.01
N ARG A 196 6.85 7.53 -7.69
CA ARG A 196 7.82 7.60 -8.80
C ARG A 196 7.31 8.44 -9.98
N ILE A 197 6.08 8.23 -10.42
CA ILE A 197 5.51 8.97 -11.55
C ILE A 197 5.32 10.45 -11.18
N THR A 198 4.89 10.72 -9.94
CA THR A 198 4.75 12.10 -9.45
C THR A 198 6.09 12.85 -9.48
N LYS A 199 7.19 12.20 -9.07
CA LYS A 199 8.54 12.78 -9.19
C LYS A 199 8.89 13.17 -10.63
N GLN A 200 8.55 12.33 -11.59
CA GLN A 200 8.79 12.61 -13.01
C GLN A 200 7.96 13.80 -13.50
N LEU A 201 6.68 13.88 -13.10
CA LEU A 201 5.78 14.97 -13.48
C LEU A 201 6.20 16.33 -12.94
N VAL A 202 6.71 16.39 -11.71
CA VAL A 202 7.22 17.64 -11.11
C VAL A 202 8.65 17.99 -11.55
N GLY A 203 9.23 17.20 -12.47
CA GLY A 203 10.54 17.46 -13.05
C GLY A 203 11.72 17.14 -12.14
N GLU A 204 11.53 16.28 -11.13
CA GLU A 204 12.64 15.78 -10.31
C GLU A 204 13.53 14.90 -11.19
N VAL A 205 14.80 15.31 -11.36
CA VAL A 205 15.79 14.53 -12.11
C VAL A 205 16.43 13.54 -11.14
N PRO A 206 16.16 12.22 -11.25
CA PRO A 206 16.77 11.26 -10.35
C PRO A 206 18.28 11.26 -10.54
N LEU A 207 19.02 11.27 -9.42
CA LEU A 207 20.46 11.12 -9.43
C LEU A 207 20.81 9.71 -9.93
N LYS A 208 21.23 9.61 -11.20
CA LYS A 208 21.58 8.33 -11.82
C LYS A 208 22.66 7.62 -10.99
N GLY A 209 22.36 6.40 -10.52
CA GLY A 209 23.29 5.58 -9.74
C GLY A 209 23.30 5.87 -8.24
N PHE A 210 22.55 6.86 -7.74
CA PHE A 210 22.44 7.11 -6.30
C PHE A 210 21.85 5.92 -5.56
N ASP A 211 20.79 5.31 -6.09
CA ASP A 211 20.17 4.12 -5.48
C ASP A 211 21.15 2.94 -5.40
N GLN A 212 21.97 2.74 -6.44
CA GLN A 212 22.98 1.68 -6.48
C GLN A 212 24.08 1.94 -5.43
N TRP A 213 24.62 3.16 -5.40
CA TRP A 213 25.62 3.58 -4.42
C TRP A 213 25.08 3.50 -2.98
N LYS A 214 23.85 3.96 -2.75
CA LYS A 214 23.21 3.91 -1.44
C LYS A 214 23.00 2.47 -0.98
N ASN A 215 22.51 1.59 -1.85
CA ASN A 215 22.33 0.17 -1.54
C ASN A 215 23.66 -0.49 -1.20
N GLU A 216 24.73 -0.16 -1.92
CA GLU A 216 26.07 -0.65 -1.64
C GLU A 216 26.61 -0.11 -0.31
N TYR A 217 26.43 1.20 -0.05
CA TYR A 217 26.79 1.83 1.22
C TYR A 217 26.05 1.18 2.40
N GLN A 218 24.74 0.98 2.29
CA GLN A 218 23.92 0.34 3.32
C GLN A 218 24.33 -1.12 3.54
N ARG A 219 24.63 -1.89 2.48
CA ARG A 219 25.14 -3.27 2.61
C ARG A 219 26.46 -3.33 3.38
N VAL A 220 27.38 -2.41 3.09
CA VAL A 220 28.69 -2.37 3.74
C VAL A 220 28.57 -1.99 5.23
N HIS A 221 27.69 -1.05 5.58
CA HIS A 221 27.58 -0.50 6.94
C HIS A 221 26.55 -1.20 7.84
N THR A 222 25.71 -2.10 7.30
CA THR A 222 24.77 -2.90 8.12
C THR A 222 25.41 -4.20 8.67
N LEU A 223 26.60 -4.56 8.16
CA LEU A 223 27.36 -5.76 8.58
C LEU A 223 28.42 -5.48 9.66
N THR A 224 28.46 -4.27 10.23
CA THR A 224 29.34 -3.88 11.36
C THR A 224 28.49 -3.58 12.59
#